data_AF-A0A971RI82-F1
#
_entry.id   AF-A0A971RI82-F1
#
_cell.length_a   1.000
_cell.length_b   1.000
_cell.length_c   1.000
_cell.angle_alpha   90.00
_cell.angle_beta   90.00
_cell.angle_gamma   90.00
#
_symmetry.space_group_name_H-M   'P 1'
#
loop_
_entity.id
_entity.type
_entity.pdbx_description
1 polymer ?
#
loop_
_entity_poly.entity_id
_entity_poly.type
_entity_poly.pdbx_seq_one_letter_code
_entity_poly.pdbx_strand_id
1 'polypeptide(L)'
;MQTHNILKPVLYATWLAGQYNDPVDIFYQLFADAQAVGRSVGIELPDQVNFDGAKTFAANSETGKHDKRQGFFAEVKQDKDGAIHPVITFHSFREGGKAAYWNPRDILFNQYRNNSDAPKYDPEKYKAKAAELAKQSEAARQAREVMEMAGYSLASQAAATAFNAAQEATEHAYLTAKGIKAHGSKVATKTIKATLYSTREQEIKPDSYVCNQGELLIPIFSKAGVLVNLQRIKPDGTKLFLSGGKTSGCFYKLQGVDDGQALAAEGFATAASVCEATGKSVYFALSANNLKTICAENLDIGAVAADSGKAGIDAAYATGLPFLAPAGLKDGDDWNDYTSTCGIDATKQALAQLEVKERQQQHTYLNAAGDKERKKAFVIAQANTLSPTKSKPQKLHRDAESLADKINAALGQLLDSDLAIANPEVVSNILNGAFWSGAKSKLYMLNEDQSLVQFLQTHAFNFLQQTHGYVVAKELLDQEITNFEESYTGEKELTAAAKETLLK
;
A
#
# COMPACT_ATOMS: atom_id res chain seq x y z
N MET A 1 -2.97 25.34 15.30
CA MET A 1 -3.29 26.71 14.84
C MET A 1 -3.69 26.83 13.36
N GLN A 2 -3.68 25.77 12.53
CA GLN A 2 -4.00 25.90 11.08
C GLN A 2 -5.50 25.97 10.72
N THR A 3 -6.42 25.72 11.66
CA THR A 3 -7.86 25.57 11.38
C THR A 3 -8.58 26.83 10.86
N HIS A 4 -8.07 28.02 11.16
CA HIS A 4 -8.71 29.28 10.76
C HIS A 4 -8.73 29.53 9.24
N ASN A 5 -7.80 28.92 8.49
CA ASN A 5 -7.65 29.20 7.06
C ASN A 5 -8.40 28.21 6.15
N ILE A 6 -8.92 27.11 6.69
CA ILE A 6 -9.66 26.08 5.94
C ILE A 6 -11.18 26.39 5.93
N LEU A 7 -11.68 27.11 6.93
CA LEU A 7 -13.12 27.32 7.12
C LEU A 7 -13.71 28.49 6.31
N LYS A 8 -12.90 29.53 6.03
CA LYS A 8 -13.27 30.63 5.10
C LYS A 8 -13.45 30.16 3.64
N PRO A 9 -12.55 29.31 3.08
CA PRO A 9 -12.77 28.57 1.84
C PRO A 9 -14.18 27.98 1.67
N VAL A 10 -14.59 27.11 2.59
CA VAL A 10 -15.88 26.39 2.52
C VAL A 10 -17.08 27.33 2.61
N LEU A 11 -16.98 28.39 3.41
CA LEU A 11 -18.02 29.42 3.55
C LEU A 11 -18.32 30.14 2.24
N TYR A 12 -17.27 30.59 1.55
CA TYR A 12 -17.38 31.27 0.27
C TYR A 12 -17.98 30.37 -0.81
N ALA A 13 -17.47 29.13 -0.94
CA ALA A 13 -18.00 28.15 -1.89
C ALA A 13 -19.49 27.83 -1.65
N THR A 14 -19.90 27.66 -0.39
CA THR A 14 -21.29 27.39 -0.02
C THR A 14 -22.20 28.59 -0.30
N TRP A 15 -21.75 29.80 -0.01
CA TRP A 15 -22.50 31.02 -0.33
C TRP A 15 -22.69 31.17 -1.84
N LEU A 16 -21.63 31.01 -2.62
CA LEU A 16 -21.64 31.17 -4.08
C LEU A 16 -22.64 30.19 -4.74
N ALA A 17 -22.59 28.91 -4.34
CA ALA A 17 -23.54 27.89 -4.80
C ALA A 17 -24.99 28.13 -4.35
N GLY A 18 -25.22 29.02 -3.38
CA GLY A 18 -26.55 29.48 -2.98
C GLY A 18 -27.00 30.79 -3.64
N GLN A 19 -26.16 31.45 -4.44
CA GLN A 19 -26.54 32.64 -5.22
C GLN A 19 -26.95 32.32 -6.67
N TYR A 20 -26.44 31.21 -7.23
CA TYR A 20 -26.61 30.84 -8.62
C TYR A 20 -27.10 29.38 -8.73
N ASN A 21 -28.08 29.13 -9.59
CA ASN A 21 -28.59 27.77 -9.83
C ASN A 21 -27.66 27.01 -10.79
N ASP A 22 -27.15 27.70 -11.81
CA ASP A 22 -26.10 27.22 -12.70
C ASP A 22 -24.85 28.11 -12.53
N PRO A 23 -23.63 27.56 -12.34
CA PRO A 23 -22.40 28.36 -12.36
C PRO A 23 -22.26 29.27 -13.58
N VAL A 24 -22.82 28.91 -14.73
CA VAL A 24 -22.79 29.73 -15.96
C VAL A 24 -23.60 31.03 -15.81
N ASP A 25 -24.59 31.11 -14.92
CA ASP A 25 -25.36 32.35 -14.64
C ASP A 25 -24.44 33.52 -14.23
N ILE A 26 -23.32 33.21 -13.56
CA ILE A 26 -22.27 34.16 -13.18
C ILE A 26 -21.71 34.89 -14.41
N PHE A 27 -21.50 34.18 -15.52
CA PHE A 27 -20.98 34.76 -16.75
C PHE A 27 -21.96 35.78 -17.33
N TYR A 28 -23.26 35.48 -17.34
CA TYR A 28 -24.26 36.43 -17.86
C TYR A 28 -24.40 37.67 -16.97
N GLN A 29 -24.30 37.54 -15.64
CA GLN A 29 -24.26 38.70 -14.74
C GLN A 29 -22.99 39.55 -14.92
N LEU A 30 -21.84 38.92 -15.17
CA LEU A 30 -20.54 39.59 -15.32
C LEU A 30 -20.08 39.70 -16.79
N PHE A 31 -21.01 39.61 -17.75
CA PHE A 31 -20.70 39.56 -19.17
C PHE A 31 -19.88 40.76 -19.63
N ALA A 32 -20.22 41.97 -19.15
CA ALA A 32 -19.51 43.19 -19.47
C ALA A 32 -18.03 43.18 -19.04
N ASP A 33 -17.70 42.50 -17.94
CA ASP A 33 -16.33 42.35 -17.44
C ASP A 33 -15.54 41.33 -18.28
N ALA A 34 -16.15 40.17 -18.57
CA ALA A 34 -15.58 39.17 -19.49
C ALA A 34 -15.34 39.76 -20.90
N GLN A 35 -16.29 40.54 -21.39
CA GLN A 35 -16.24 41.24 -22.68
C GLN A 35 -15.18 42.36 -22.68
N ALA A 36 -14.92 43.02 -21.55
CA ALA A 36 -13.82 43.98 -21.43
C ALA A 36 -12.45 43.29 -21.49
N VAL A 37 -12.29 42.14 -20.82
CA VAL A 37 -11.06 41.32 -20.92
C VAL A 37 -10.86 40.80 -22.34
N GLY A 38 -11.90 40.32 -23.02
CA GLY A 38 -11.83 39.92 -24.44
C GLY A 38 -11.37 41.06 -25.36
N ARG A 39 -11.97 42.25 -25.20
CA ARG A 39 -11.61 43.44 -26.00
C ARG A 39 -10.17 43.88 -25.79
N SER A 40 -9.59 43.67 -24.60
CA SER A 40 -8.17 44.00 -24.34
C SER A 40 -7.19 43.25 -25.25
N VAL A 41 -7.60 42.12 -25.84
CA VAL A 41 -6.84 41.34 -26.83
C VAL A 41 -7.52 41.29 -28.22
N GLY A 42 -8.45 42.21 -28.47
CA GLY A 42 -9.12 42.42 -29.75
C GLY A 42 -10.30 41.50 -30.05
N ILE A 43 -10.76 40.71 -29.08
CA ILE A 43 -11.81 39.69 -29.23
C ILE A 43 -13.16 40.20 -28.73
N GLU A 44 -14.21 39.95 -29.51
CA GLU A 44 -15.61 40.13 -29.10
C GLU A 44 -16.22 38.79 -28.70
N LEU A 45 -16.96 38.76 -27.59
CA LEU A 45 -17.73 37.59 -27.17
C LEU A 45 -19.09 37.56 -27.90
N PRO A 46 -19.58 36.38 -28.29
CA PRO A 46 -20.96 36.21 -28.72
C PRO A 46 -21.94 36.27 -27.54
N ASP A 47 -23.21 36.57 -27.81
CA ASP A 47 -24.30 36.59 -26.82
C ASP A 47 -24.51 35.22 -26.12
N GLN A 48 -24.09 34.13 -26.77
CA GLN A 48 -24.12 32.77 -26.23
C GLN A 48 -22.73 32.14 -26.27
N VAL A 49 -22.24 31.72 -25.10
CA VAL A 49 -20.95 31.06 -24.92
C VAL A 49 -21.17 29.64 -24.38
N ASN A 50 -20.53 28.65 -25.00
CA ASN A 50 -20.53 27.28 -24.48
C ASN A 50 -19.35 27.09 -23.51
N PHE A 51 -19.57 26.44 -22.36
CA PHE A 51 -18.58 26.24 -21.31
C PHE A 51 -18.06 24.79 -21.27
N ASP A 52 -17.84 24.21 -22.45
CA ASP A 52 -17.39 22.83 -22.68
C ASP A 52 -15.86 22.66 -22.74
N GLY A 53 -15.10 23.74 -22.56
CA GLY A 53 -13.64 23.77 -22.73
C GLY A 53 -13.17 23.76 -24.19
N ALA A 54 -14.07 23.75 -25.17
CA ALA A 54 -13.71 23.74 -26.58
C ALA A 54 -13.28 25.12 -27.08
N LYS A 55 -12.48 25.13 -28.16
CA LYS A 55 -12.02 26.38 -28.79
C LYS A 55 -13.11 26.99 -29.66
N THR A 56 -13.61 28.17 -29.29
CA THR A 56 -14.52 28.96 -30.12
C THR A 56 -13.76 30.05 -30.88
N PHE A 57 -13.98 30.16 -32.18
CA PHE A 57 -13.42 31.24 -33.01
C PHE A 57 -14.29 32.50 -32.89
N ALA A 58 -13.66 33.63 -32.58
CA ALA A 58 -14.37 34.82 -32.13
C ALA A 58 -14.35 35.97 -33.16
N ALA A 59 -15.35 36.86 -33.06
CA ALA A 59 -15.40 38.08 -33.84
C ALA A 59 -14.31 39.07 -33.39
N ASN A 60 -13.78 39.85 -34.33
CA ASN A 60 -12.83 40.92 -34.02
C ASN A 60 -13.61 42.15 -33.53
N SER A 61 -13.28 42.61 -32.32
CA SER A 61 -13.99 43.69 -31.62
C SER A 61 -14.03 45.04 -32.36
N GLU A 62 -13.08 45.30 -33.27
CA GLU A 62 -13.06 46.53 -34.08
C GLU A 62 -13.94 46.45 -35.34
N THR A 63 -14.11 45.25 -35.91
CA THR A 63 -14.71 45.07 -37.24
C THR A 63 -15.98 44.20 -37.25
N GLY A 64 -16.32 43.55 -36.14
CA GLY A 64 -17.46 42.64 -36.01
C GLY A 64 -17.35 41.34 -36.80
N LYS A 65 -16.26 41.10 -37.54
CA LYS A 65 -16.09 39.94 -38.42
C LYS A 65 -15.38 38.79 -37.71
N HIS A 66 -15.86 37.56 -37.90
CA HIS A 66 -15.19 36.34 -37.44
C HIS A 66 -13.79 36.19 -38.06
N ASP A 67 -12.79 35.87 -37.24
CA ASP A 67 -11.43 35.53 -37.70
C ASP A 67 -10.97 34.21 -37.08
N LYS A 68 -10.49 33.28 -37.93
CA LYS A 68 -9.97 31.98 -37.48
C LYS A 68 -8.63 32.08 -36.74
N ARG A 69 -7.99 33.26 -36.72
CA ARG A 69 -6.71 33.54 -36.04
C ARG A 69 -6.87 34.07 -34.60
N GLN A 70 -8.09 34.10 -34.07
CA GLN A 70 -8.35 34.49 -32.69
C GLN A 70 -9.54 33.69 -32.14
N GLY A 71 -9.63 33.57 -30.82
CA GLY A 71 -10.70 32.82 -30.19
C GLY A 71 -10.52 32.70 -28.69
N PHE A 72 -11.41 31.96 -28.06
CA PHE A 72 -11.37 31.70 -26.63
C PHE A 72 -11.71 30.25 -26.31
N PHE A 73 -11.37 29.84 -25.09
CA PHE A 73 -11.82 28.62 -24.44
C PHE A 73 -12.59 29.04 -23.21
N ALA A 74 -13.78 28.48 -23.00
CA ALA A 74 -14.63 28.78 -21.86
C ALA A 74 -14.95 27.47 -21.14
N GLU A 75 -14.78 27.45 -19.82
CA GLU A 75 -14.98 26.25 -18.98
C GLU A 75 -15.58 26.62 -17.62
N VAL A 76 -16.28 25.68 -16.98
CA VAL A 76 -16.65 25.78 -15.57
C VAL A 76 -15.53 25.17 -14.73
N LYS A 77 -14.93 25.99 -13.85
CA LYS A 77 -13.79 25.62 -13.03
C LYS A 77 -14.21 25.40 -11.58
N GLN A 78 -13.68 24.35 -10.95
CA GLN A 78 -13.71 24.17 -9.50
C GLN A 78 -12.35 24.53 -8.88
N ASP A 79 -12.34 25.46 -7.94
CA ASP A 79 -11.13 25.83 -7.19
C ASP A 79 -10.89 24.90 -5.98
N LYS A 80 -9.69 24.97 -5.39
CA LYS A 80 -9.27 24.16 -4.23
C LYS A 80 -10.12 24.36 -2.96
N ASP A 81 -10.91 25.42 -2.89
CA ASP A 81 -11.87 25.68 -1.82
C ASP A 81 -13.27 25.10 -2.08
N GLY A 82 -13.47 24.47 -3.24
CA GLY A 82 -14.75 23.93 -3.68
C GLY A 82 -15.65 24.94 -4.39
N ALA A 83 -15.24 26.20 -4.56
CA ALA A 83 -16.01 27.19 -5.30
C ALA A 83 -16.03 26.84 -6.79
N ILE A 84 -17.21 26.88 -7.41
CA ILE A 84 -17.44 26.55 -8.83
C ILE A 84 -17.88 27.82 -9.55
N HIS A 85 -17.18 28.20 -10.62
CA HIS A 85 -17.46 29.42 -11.40
C HIS A 85 -16.89 29.34 -12.84
N PRO A 86 -17.40 30.14 -13.78
CA PRO A 86 -16.97 30.11 -15.18
C PRO A 86 -15.69 30.92 -15.37
N VAL A 87 -14.80 30.45 -16.24
CA VAL A 87 -13.56 31.15 -16.62
C VAL A 87 -13.39 31.13 -18.14
N ILE A 88 -12.71 32.15 -18.70
CA ILE A 88 -12.50 32.26 -20.15
C ILE A 88 -11.03 32.61 -20.43
N THR A 89 -10.39 31.85 -21.32
CA THR A 89 -9.01 32.13 -21.79
C THR A 89 -9.01 32.56 -23.26
N PHE A 90 -8.71 33.83 -23.50
CA PHE A 90 -8.66 34.48 -24.80
C PHE A 90 -7.28 34.36 -25.44
N HIS A 91 -7.24 34.09 -26.74
CA HIS A 91 -6.01 33.94 -27.52
C HIS A 91 -6.15 34.62 -28.89
N SER A 92 -5.28 35.57 -29.19
CA SER A 92 -5.21 36.26 -30.48
C SER A 92 -3.83 36.08 -31.10
N PHE A 93 -3.76 35.43 -32.27
CA PHE A 93 -2.52 35.29 -33.04
C PHE A 93 -2.26 36.50 -33.96
N ARG A 94 -3.05 37.58 -33.83
CA ARG A 94 -2.72 38.90 -34.36
C ARG A 94 -1.72 39.61 -33.43
N GLU A 95 -0.94 40.54 -33.97
CA GLU A 95 -0.07 41.46 -33.22
C GLU A 95 0.75 40.84 -32.06
N GLY A 96 1.49 39.76 -32.35
CA GLY A 96 2.47 39.22 -31.41
C GLY A 96 1.95 38.16 -30.44
N GLY A 97 0.73 37.63 -30.60
CA GLY A 97 0.27 36.46 -29.84
C GLY A 97 -0.32 36.81 -28.47
N LYS A 98 -1.07 37.91 -28.37
CA LYS A 98 -1.67 38.39 -27.12
C LYS A 98 -2.67 37.36 -26.57
N ALA A 99 -2.61 37.11 -25.27
CA ALA A 99 -3.55 36.26 -24.54
C ALA A 99 -4.03 36.97 -23.26
N ALA A 100 -5.25 36.68 -22.84
CA ALA A 100 -5.86 37.21 -21.62
C ALA A 100 -6.71 36.13 -20.93
N TYR A 101 -6.86 36.24 -19.62
CA TYR A 101 -7.61 35.29 -18.81
C TYR A 101 -8.63 36.03 -17.95
N TRP A 102 -9.90 35.69 -18.12
CA TRP A 102 -10.99 36.19 -17.30
C TRP A 102 -11.35 35.16 -16.23
N ASN A 103 -11.37 35.61 -14.98
CA ASN A 103 -11.69 34.82 -13.81
C ASN A 103 -12.45 35.72 -12.81
N PRO A 104 -13.76 35.51 -12.60
CA PRO A 104 -14.60 36.39 -11.79
C PRO A 104 -14.36 36.24 -10.27
N ARG A 105 -13.49 35.32 -9.83
CA ARG A 105 -13.31 34.95 -8.42
C ARG A 105 -13.11 36.14 -7.48
N ASP A 106 -12.28 37.12 -7.83
CA ASP A 106 -12.02 38.27 -6.95
C ASP A 106 -13.22 39.21 -6.85
N ILE A 107 -14.01 39.35 -7.92
CA ILE A 107 -15.27 40.11 -7.93
C ILE A 107 -16.29 39.42 -7.01
N LEU A 108 -16.49 38.12 -7.20
CA LEU A 108 -17.40 37.28 -6.42
C LEU A 108 -17.00 37.21 -4.93
N PHE A 109 -15.71 37.10 -4.64
CA PHE A 109 -15.21 37.08 -3.26
C PHE A 109 -15.37 38.44 -2.56
N ASN A 110 -15.27 39.55 -3.31
CA ASN A 110 -15.58 40.88 -2.79
C ASN A 110 -17.10 41.07 -2.55
N GLN A 111 -17.96 40.52 -3.42
CA GLN A 111 -19.41 40.47 -3.18
C GLN A 111 -19.72 39.68 -1.90
N TYR A 112 -19.15 38.48 -1.74
CA TYR A 112 -19.27 37.67 -0.51
C TYR A 112 -18.84 38.45 0.74
N ARG A 113 -17.68 39.12 0.70
CA ARG A 113 -17.16 39.90 1.83
C ARG A 113 -18.07 41.07 2.23
N ASN A 114 -18.72 41.71 1.26
CA ASN A 114 -19.49 42.93 1.46
C ASN A 114 -20.99 42.65 1.72
N ASN A 115 -21.47 41.44 1.44
CA ASN A 115 -22.84 41.03 1.75
C ASN A 115 -23.03 40.88 3.27
N SER A 116 -24.03 41.58 3.82
CA SER A 116 -24.37 41.55 5.25
C SER A 116 -24.85 40.17 5.70
N ASP A 117 -25.61 39.50 4.83
CA ASP A 117 -26.42 38.31 5.08
C ASP A 117 -25.69 37.03 4.65
N ALA A 118 -24.58 37.17 3.94
CA ALA A 118 -23.67 36.07 3.62
C ALA A 118 -23.20 35.37 4.91
N PRO A 119 -23.08 34.03 4.91
CA PRO A 119 -22.71 33.28 6.09
C PRO A 119 -21.30 33.68 6.53
N LYS A 120 -21.22 34.27 7.73
CA LYS A 120 -19.98 34.63 8.40
C LYS A 120 -19.54 33.50 9.32
N TYR A 121 -18.26 33.51 9.67
CA TYR A 121 -17.66 32.51 10.53
C TYR A 121 -18.28 32.53 11.95
N ASP A 122 -19.04 31.48 12.27
CA ASP A 122 -19.57 31.18 13.61
C ASP A 122 -18.61 30.19 14.30
N PRO A 123 -17.90 30.58 15.37
CA PRO A 123 -16.91 29.70 15.99
C PRO A 123 -17.47 28.35 16.46
N GLU A 124 -18.68 28.28 16.99
CA GLU A 124 -19.20 27.06 17.62
C GLU A 124 -19.84 26.10 16.61
N LYS A 125 -20.64 26.59 15.65
CA LYS A 125 -21.18 25.73 14.57
C LYS A 125 -20.05 25.08 13.74
N TYR A 126 -18.99 25.84 13.46
CA TYR A 126 -17.90 25.36 12.61
C TYR A 126 -16.90 24.49 13.38
N LYS A 127 -16.79 24.63 14.70
CA LYS A 127 -16.08 23.68 15.58
C LYS A 127 -16.78 22.32 15.61
N ALA A 128 -18.11 22.27 15.66
CA ALA A 128 -18.87 21.03 15.54
C ALA A 128 -18.65 20.36 14.16
N LYS A 129 -18.82 21.10 13.06
CA LYS A 129 -18.61 20.56 11.70
C LYS A 129 -17.15 20.15 11.42
N ALA A 130 -16.18 20.86 12.00
CA ALA A 130 -14.76 20.47 11.92
C ALA A 130 -14.46 19.19 12.72
N ALA A 131 -15.08 19.01 13.89
CA ALA A 131 -14.96 17.76 14.66
C ALA A 131 -15.61 16.57 13.93
N GLU A 132 -16.74 16.80 13.25
CA GLU A 132 -17.38 15.80 12.40
C GLU A 132 -16.50 15.40 11.20
N LEU A 133 -15.99 16.38 10.44
CA LEU A 133 -15.07 16.12 9.32
C LEU A 133 -13.78 15.44 9.78
N ALA A 134 -13.23 15.82 10.94
CA ALA A 134 -12.10 15.12 11.54
C ALA A 134 -12.43 13.65 11.83
N LYS A 135 -13.59 13.38 12.46
CA LYS A 135 -14.07 12.01 12.73
C LYS A 135 -14.29 11.20 11.44
N GLN A 136 -14.85 11.81 10.40
CA GLN A 136 -15.02 11.16 9.09
C GLN A 136 -13.66 10.87 8.43
N SER A 137 -12.71 11.80 8.49
CA SER A 137 -11.36 11.60 7.93
C SER A 137 -10.57 10.52 8.67
N GLU A 138 -10.73 10.44 9.99
CA GLU A 138 -10.11 9.41 10.83
C GLU A 138 -10.74 8.04 10.59
N ALA A 139 -12.07 7.94 10.50
CA ALA A 139 -12.75 6.71 10.12
C ALA A 139 -12.35 6.22 8.72
N ALA A 140 -12.20 7.14 7.75
CA ALA A 140 -11.72 6.81 6.41
C ALA A 140 -10.24 6.38 6.39
N ARG A 141 -9.40 6.97 7.26
CA ARG A 141 -8.00 6.54 7.47
C ARG A 141 -7.95 5.12 8.03
N GLN A 142 -8.69 4.85 9.11
CA GLN A 142 -8.78 3.53 9.75
C GLN A 142 -9.31 2.46 8.77
N ALA A 143 -10.35 2.77 7.99
CA ALA A 143 -10.87 1.86 6.97
C ALA A 143 -9.84 1.54 5.88
N ARG A 144 -9.05 2.53 5.43
CA ARG A 144 -7.94 2.31 4.49
C ARG A 144 -6.83 1.45 5.07
N GLU A 145 -6.44 1.71 6.33
CA GLU A 145 -5.41 0.92 7.02
C GLU A 145 -5.84 -0.55 7.18
N VAL A 146 -7.11 -0.80 7.51
CA VAL A 146 -7.68 -2.17 7.54
C VAL A 146 -7.64 -2.84 6.16
N MET A 147 -8.06 -2.14 5.11
CA MET A 147 -8.03 -2.67 3.74
C MET A 147 -6.60 -2.92 3.22
N GLU A 148 -5.65 -2.05 3.56
CA GLU A 148 -4.24 -2.23 3.20
C GLU A 148 -3.62 -3.45 3.94
N MET A 149 -3.91 -3.62 5.23
CA MET A 149 -3.48 -4.82 5.98
C MET A 149 -4.07 -6.11 5.40
N ALA A 150 -5.36 -6.10 5.01
CA ALA A 150 -5.97 -7.23 4.31
C ALA A 150 -5.28 -7.50 2.96
N GLY A 151 -4.94 -6.44 2.22
CA GLY A 151 -4.16 -6.50 0.98
C GLY A 151 -2.79 -7.16 1.16
N TYR A 152 -2.05 -6.80 2.22
CA TYR A 152 -0.75 -7.42 2.52
C TYR A 152 -0.88 -8.93 2.75
N SER A 153 -1.93 -9.38 3.45
CA SER A 153 -2.19 -10.81 3.68
C SER A 153 -2.50 -11.56 2.38
N LEU A 154 -3.42 -11.02 1.56
CA LEU A 154 -3.78 -11.59 0.25
C LEU A 154 -2.56 -11.70 -0.69
N ALA A 155 -1.76 -10.64 -0.77
CA ALA A 155 -0.57 -10.62 -1.61
C ALA A 155 0.55 -11.55 -1.11
N SER A 156 0.72 -11.68 0.21
CA SER A 156 1.67 -12.62 0.82
C SER A 156 1.30 -14.08 0.51
N GLN A 157 0.02 -14.45 0.69
CA GLN A 157 -0.48 -15.78 0.37
C GLN A 157 -0.32 -16.09 -1.13
N ALA A 158 -0.76 -15.17 -1.99
CA ALA A 158 -0.61 -15.30 -3.44
C ALA A 158 0.86 -15.42 -3.88
N ALA A 159 1.75 -14.62 -3.30
CA ALA A 159 3.20 -14.69 -3.54
C ALA A 159 3.75 -16.08 -3.18
N ALA A 160 3.39 -16.63 -2.02
CA ALA A 160 3.82 -17.95 -1.59
C ALA A 160 3.30 -19.06 -2.52
N THR A 161 2.01 -19.03 -2.90
CA THR A 161 1.44 -19.99 -3.86
C THR A 161 2.17 -19.94 -5.21
N ALA A 162 2.42 -18.75 -5.75
CA ALA A 162 3.10 -18.60 -7.03
C ALA A 162 4.58 -19.02 -6.98
N PHE A 163 5.31 -18.63 -5.93
CA PHE A 163 6.73 -18.92 -5.78
C PHE A 163 7.01 -20.40 -5.47
N ASN A 164 6.11 -21.07 -4.73
CA ASN A 164 6.21 -22.51 -4.48
C ASN A 164 5.87 -23.36 -5.71
N ALA A 165 4.97 -22.87 -6.58
CA ALA A 165 4.63 -23.55 -7.84
C ALA A 165 5.63 -23.27 -9.00
N ALA A 166 6.53 -22.31 -8.84
CA ALA A 166 7.54 -21.93 -9.80
C ALA A 166 8.80 -22.80 -9.68
N GLN A 167 9.52 -22.98 -10.81
CA GLN A 167 10.77 -23.74 -10.87
C GLN A 167 11.97 -22.82 -10.62
N GLU A 168 13.07 -23.36 -10.07
CA GLU A 168 14.33 -22.60 -9.95
C GLU A 168 14.77 -22.07 -11.32
N ALA A 169 15.17 -20.79 -11.39
CA ALA A 169 15.65 -20.23 -12.64
C ALA A 169 17.10 -20.67 -12.88
N THR A 170 17.33 -21.45 -13.93
CA THR A 170 18.67 -21.68 -14.51
C THR A 170 18.96 -20.72 -15.65
N GLU A 171 17.92 -20.28 -16.35
CA GLU A 171 17.95 -19.37 -17.49
C GLU A 171 16.65 -18.55 -17.55
N HIS A 172 16.74 -17.31 -18.05
CA HIS A 172 15.59 -16.46 -18.39
C HIS A 172 16.09 -15.27 -19.22
N ALA A 173 15.30 -14.80 -20.20
CA ALA A 173 15.72 -13.75 -21.14
C ALA A 173 16.29 -12.49 -20.45
N TYR A 174 15.65 -12.03 -19.37
CA TYR A 174 16.16 -10.90 -18.56
C TYR A 174 17.49 -11.18 -17.87
N LEU A 175 17.72 -12.39 -17.35
CA LEU A 175 18.98 -12.75 -16.67
C LEU A 175 20.14 -12.78 -17.68
N THR A 176 19.89 -13.37 -18.86
CA THR A 176 20.83 -13.37 -19.99
C THR A 176 21.12 -11.96 -20.48
N ALA A 177 20.08 -11.14 -20.69
CA ALA A 177 20.21 -9.76 -21.18
C ALA A 177 20.93 -8.84 -20.18
N LYS A 178 20.84 -9.12 -18.86
CA LYS A 178 21.58 -8.40 -17.83
C LYS A 178 22.87 -9.08 -17.35
N GLY A 179 23.29 -10.18 -17.98
CA GLY A 179 24.56 -10.85 -17.69
C GLY A 179 24.73 -11.34 -16.24
N ILE A 180 23.64 -11.75 -15.59
CA ILE A 180 23.60 -12.09 -14.15
C ILE A 180 23.05 -13.50 -13.91
N LYS A 181 23.46 -14.10 -12.79
CA LYS A 181 22.89 -15.36 -12.30
C LYS A 181 21.48 -15.16 -11.75
N ALA A 182 20.77 -16.26 -11.55
CA ALA A 182 19.40 -16.24 -11.03
C ALA A 182 19.28 -15.81 -9.56
N HIS A 183 20.32 -16.01 -8.73
CA HIS A 183 20.31 -15.66 -7.29
C HIS A 183 19.01 -16.04 -6.57
N GLY A 184 18.57 -17.31 -6.68
CA GLY A 184 17.36 -17.80 -6.02
C GLY A 184 16.03 -17.25 -6.55
N SER A 185 16.02 -16.53 -7.67
CA SER A 185 14.80 -16.26 -8.43
C SER A 185 14.29 -17.49 -9.18
N LYS A 186 13.00 -17.49 -9.51
CA LYS A 186 12.28 -18.63 -10.10
C LYS A 186 11.57 -18.25 -11.39
N VAL A 187 11.31 -19.20 -12.28
CA VAL A 187 10.46 -18.98 -13.46
C VAL A 187 9.07 -19.55 -13.21
N ALA A 188 8.03 -18.74 -13.42
CA ALA A 188 6.64 -19.15 -13.34
C ALA A 188 6.32 -20.22 -14.41
N THR A 189 5.99 -21.43 -13.99
CA THR A 189 5.69 -22.58 -14.88
C THR A 189 4.28 -22.51 -15.48
N LYS A 190 3.39 -21.71 -14.88
CA LYS A 190 1.99 -21.50 -15.28
C LYS A 190 1.52 -20.11 -14.85
N THR A 191 0.48 -19.61 -15.51
CA THR A 191 -0.21 -18.38 -15.08
C THR A 191 -1.04 -18.68 -13.83
N ILE A 192 -0.93 -17.81 -12.81
CA ILE A 192 -1.64 -17.94 -11.53
C ILE A 192 -2.42 -16.65 -11.27
N LYS A 193 -3.67 -16.81 -10.86
CA LYS A 193 -4.59 -15.74 -10.46
C LYS A 193 -5.02 -15.96 -9.01
N ALA A 194 -5.31 -14.87 -8.31
CA ALA A 194 -5.83 -14.89 -6.95
C ALA A 194 -6.62 -13.59 -6.68
N THR A 195 -7.33 -13.57 -5.55
CA THR A 195 -7.92 -12.35 -5.01
C THR A 195 -6.82 -11.46 -4.44
N LEU A 196 -6.70 -10.21 -4.93
CA LEU A 196 -5.68 -9.23 -4.50
C LEU A 196 -6.33 -7.87 -4.22
N TYR A 197 -5.69 -7.03 -3.41
CA TYR A 197 -6.13 -5.65 -3.19
C TYR A 197 -5.58 -4.71 -4.29
N SER A 198 -6.46 -3.95 -4.95
CA SER A 198 -6.08 -2.89 -5.89
C SER A 198 -5.81 -1.59 -5.13
N THR A 199 -4.54 -1.20 -4.98
CA THR A 199 -4.19 0.08 -4.32
C THR A 199 -4.65 1.30 -5.11
N ARG A 200 -4.79 1.16 -6.44
CA ARG A 200 -5.29 2.20 -7.34
C ARG A 200 -6.79 2.44 -7.19
N GLU A 201 -7.56 1.37 -7.06
CA GLU A 201 -9.04 1.42 -7.06
C GLU A 201 -9.61 1.29 -5.64
N GLN A 202 -8.75 1.04 -4.65
CA GLN A 202 -9.05 0.92 -3.22
C GLN A 202 -10.04 -0.23 -2.88
N GLU A 203 -10.06 -1.28 -3.71
CA GLU A 203 -10.97 -2.42 -3.59
C GLU A 203 -10.27 -3.78 -3.69
N ILE A 204 -10.93 -4.84 -3.21
CA ILE A 204 -10.47 -6.23 -3.33
C ILE A 204 -10.97 -6.80 -4.66
N LYS A 205 -10.05 -7.30 -5.50
CA LYS A 205 -10.33 -7.82 -6.83
C LYS A 205 -10.09 -9.33 -6.94
N PRO A 206 -11.12 -10.15 -7.26
CA PRO A 206 -10.91 -11.54 -7.67
C PRO A 206 -10.15 -11.62 -9.00
N ASP A 207 -9.66 -12.81 -9.34
CA ASP A 207 -9.01 -13.13 -10.64
C ASP A 207 -7.86 -12.21 -11.08
N SER A 208 -7.22 -11.54 -10.12
CA SER A 208 -6.06 -10.69 -10.35
C SER A 208 -4.83 -11.54 -10.67
N TYR A 209 -4.06 -11.15 -11.69
CA TYR A 209 -2.85 -11.86 -12.09
C TYR A 209 -1.78 -11.78 -11.01
N VAL A 210 -1.49 -12.92 -10.38
CA VAL A 210 -0.35 -13.09 -9.49
C VAL A 210 0.91 -13.22 -10.32
N CYS A 211 0.94 -14.12 -11.31
CA CYS A 211 2.03 -14.19 -12.29
C CYS A 211 1.52 -14.76 -13.62
N ASN A 212 2.23 -14.46 -14.70
CA ASN A 212 2.05 -15.14 -15.99
C ASN A 212 3.12 -16.22 -16.17
N GLN A 213 2.79 -17.28 -16.91
CA GLN A 213 3.77 -18.28 -17.32
C GLN A 213 4.96 -17.61 -18.05
N GLY A 214 6.17 -18.02 -17.69
CA GLY A 214 7.42 -17.48 -18.21
C GLY A 214 7.91 -16.19 -17.55
N GLU A 215 7.17 -15.57 -16.61
CA GLU A 215 7.70 -14.48 -15.80
C GLU A 215 8.74 -14.98 -14.80
N LEU A 216 9.85 -14.25 -14.67
CA LEU A 216 10.82 -14.43 -13.58
C LEU A 216 10.24 -13.82 -12.29
N LEU A 217 10.32 -14.55 -11.19
CA LEU A 217 9.79 -14.20 -9.88
C LEU A 217 10.96 -14.03 -8.90
N ILE A 218 11.08 -12.84 -8.31
CA ILE A 218 12.03 -12.52 -7.25
C ILE A 218 11.21 -12.38 -5.94
N PRO A 219 11.50 -13.17 -4.91
CA PRO A 219 10.72 -13.18 -3.67
C PRO A 219 11.08 -11.98 -2.79
N ILE A 220 10.06 -11.25 -2.30
CA ILE A 220 10.26 -10.05 -1.46
C ILE A 220 9.85 -10.35 -0.02
N PHE A 221 10.79 -10.21 0.91
CA PHE A 221 10.62 -10.53 2.31
C PHE A 221 10.52 -9.27 3.17
N SER A 222 9.73 -9.36 4.25
CA SER A 222 9.79 -8.41 5.36
C SER A 222 11.03 -8.65 6.23
N LYS A 223 11.36 -7.71 7.12
CA LYS A 223 12.37 -7.90 8.18
C LYS A 223 12.14 -9.15 9.03
N ALA A 224 10.88 -9.57 9.20
CA ALA A 224 10.52 -10.81 9.89
C ALA A 224 10.86 -12.09 9.08
N GLY A 225 11.44 -11.97 7.87
CA GLY A 225 11.83 -13.11 7.03
C GLY A 225 10.66 -13.77 6.32
N VAL A 226 9.54 -13.05 6.13
CA VAL A 226 8.32 -13.61 5.54
C VAL A 226 8.03 -13.00 4.18
N LEU A 227 7.68 -13.88 3.23
CA LEU A 227 7.38 -13.55 1.85
C LEU A 227 6.08 -12.73 1.78
N VAL A 228 6.19 -11.44 1.48
CA VAL A 228 5.07 -10.48 1.49
C VAL A 228 4.71 -9.96 0.10
N ASN A 229 5.58 -10.14 -0.89
CA ASN A 229 5.35 -9.72 -2.28
C ASN A 229 6.27 -10.50 -3.25
N LEU A 230 6.04 -10.36 -4.55
CA LEU A 230 6.98 -10.76 -5.62
C LEU A 230 7.32 -9.54 -6.46
N GLN A 231 8.58 -9.37 -6.85
CA GLN A 231 8.88 -8.66 -8.10
C GLN A 231 8.83 -9.66 -9.25
N ARG A 232 8.07 -9.32 -10.28
CA ARG A 232 7.86 -10.11 -11.49
C ARG A 232 8.52 -9.40 -12.64
N ILE A 233 9.31 -10.14 -13.40
CA ILE A 233 10.01 -9.61 -14.57
C ILE A 233 9.60 -10.45 -15.77
N LYS A 234 8.94 -9.81 -16.74
CA LYS A 234 8.56 -10.44 -18.00
C LYS A 234 9.80 -10.75 -18.85
N PRO A 235 9.70 -11.62 -19.87
CA PRO A 235 10.78 -11.84 -20.83
C PRO A 235 11.27 -10.56 -21.54
N ASP A 236 10.39 -9.55 -21.71
CA ASP A 236 10.72 -8.23 -22.27
C ASP A 236 11.45 -7.28 -21.29
N GLY A 237 11.66 -7.70 -20.03
CA GLY A 237 12.30 -6.91 -18.99
C GLY A 237 11.36 -6.00 -18.17
N THR A 238 10.05 -5.95 -18.49
CA THR A 238 9.06 -5.19 -17.71
C THR A 238 8.97 -5.73 -16.28
N LYS A 239 9.18 -4.86 -15.29
CA LYS A 239 9.20 -5.20 -13.86
C LYS A 239 7.92 -4.71 -13.17
N LEU A 240 7.23 -5.59 -12.44
CA LEU A 240 5.99 -5.29 -11.72
C LEU A 240 5.98 -5.96 -10.34
N PHE A 241 5.40 -5.32 -9.33
CA PHE A 241 5.10 -5.96 -8.05
C PHE A 241 3.67 -6.54 -8.04
N LEU A 242 3.32 -7.34 -7.03
CA LEU A 242 1.91 -7.67 -6.78
C LEU A 242 1.20 -6.44 -6.20
N SER A 243 0.00 -6.16 -6.72
CA SER A 243 -0.86 -5.12 -6.16
C SER A 243 -1.29 -5.49 -4.74
N GLY A 244 -1.31 -4.49 -3.86
CA GLY A 244 -1.67 -4.68 -2.46
C GLY A 244 -0.61 -5.38 -1.62
N GLY A 245 0.53 -5.81 -2.19
CA GLY A 245 1.64 -6.39 -1.42
C GLY A 245 2.58 -5.33 -0.85
N LYS A 246 3.09 -5.57 0.37
CA LYS A 246 3.98 -4.64 1.06
C LYS A 246 5.34 -4.55 0.35
N THR A 247 5.87 -3.33 0.21
CA THR A 247 7.22 -3.05 -0.34
C THR A 247 8.07 -2.22 0.61
N SER A 248 7.49 -1.26 1.34
CA SER A 248 8.20 -0.46 2.34
C SER A 248 8.78 -1.32 3.47
N GLY A 249 10.07 -1.14 3.76
CA GLY A 249 10.85 -1.94 4.72
C GLY A 249 11.12 -3.38 4.28
N CYS A 250 10.74 -3.74 3.05
CA CYS A 250 10.87 -5.10 2.51
C CYS A 250 12.00 -5.15 1.47
N PHE A 251 12.61 -6.33 1.29
CA PHE A 251 13.82 -6.51 0.50
C PHE A 251 13.96 -7.95 -0.01
N TYR A 252 14.98 -8.20 -0.84
CA TYR A 252 15.51 -9.54 -1.06
C TYR A 252 17.02 -9.56 -0.77
N LYS A 253 17.49 -10.53 0.04
CA LYS A 253 18.93 -10.69 0.33
C LYS A 253 19.51 -11.75 -0.61
N LEU A 254 20.31 -11.30 -1.57
CA LEU A 254 21.16 -12.16 -2.39
C LEU A 254 22.28 -12.68 -1.50
N GLN A 255 22.50 -14.00 -1.53
CA GLN A 255 23.42 -14.68 -0.62
C GLN A 255 24.84 -14.67 -1.19
N GLY A 256 25.76 -14.09 -0.44
CA GLY A 256 27.20 -14.20 -0.67
C GLY A 256 27.90 -14.81 0.55
N VAL A 257 29.14 -14.40 0.80
CA VAL A 257 29.80 -14.61 2.09
C VAL A 257 29.02 -13.88 3.18
N ASP A 258 28.83 -14.54 4.31
CA ASP A 258 28.20 -13.98 5.51
C ASP A 258 29.29 -13.59 6.53
N ASP A 259 29.92 -12.45 6.28
CA ASP A 259 30.95 -11.82 7.12
C ASP A 259 30.37 -10.71 8.03
N GLY A 260 29.05 -10.58 8.09
CA GLY A 260 28.36 -9.49 8.81
C GLY A 260 28.48 -8.11 8.16
N GLN A 261 29.03 -8.01 6.95
CA GLN A 261 29.29 -6.77 6.22
C GLN A 261 28.59 -6.79 4.84
N ALA A 262 27.27 -6.89 4.85
CA ALA A 262 26.44 -6.90 3.66
C ALA A 262 26.40 -5.52 2.97
N LEU A 263 26.02 -5.49 1.69
CA LEU A 263 25.80 -4.27 0.92
C LEU A 263 24.29 -4.09 0.65
N ALA A 264 23.88 -2.89 0.25
CA ALA A 264 22.55 -2.65 -0.32
C ALA A 264 22.66 -2.05 -1.73
N ALA A 265 21.72 -2.38 -2.61
CA ALA A 265 21.60 -1.80 -3.94
C ALA A 265 20.12 -1.63 -4.32
N GLU A 266 19.80 -0.64 -5.15
CA GLU A 266 18.41 -0.31 -5.49
C GLU A 266 17.71 -1.42 -6.29
N GLY A 267 18.30 -1.83 -7.42
CA GLY A 267 17.72 -2.78 -8.37
C GLY A 267 18.24 -4.20 -8.21
N PHE A 268 17.44 -5.22 -8.60
CA PHE A 268 17.86 -6.62 -8.54
C PHE A 268 19.08 -6.92 -9.42
N ALA A 269 19.14 -6.33 -10.64
CA ALA A 269 20.28 -6.52 -11.53
C ALA A 269 21.56 -5.90 -10.97
N THR A 270 21.44 -4.69 -10.42
CA THR A 270 22.49 -3.97 -9.69
C THR A 270 22.99 -4.81 -8.51
N ALA A 271 22.08 -5.32 -7.67
CA ALA A 271 22.39 -6.16 -6.53
C ALA A 271 23.10 -7.46 -6.93
N ALA A 272 22.65 -8.11 -8.01
CA ALA A 272 23.25 -9.32 -8.55
C ALA A 272 24.68 -9.08 -9.05
N SER A 273 24.92 -8.05 -9.86
CA SER A 273 26.26 -7.70 -10.34
C SER A 273 27.22 -7.34 -9.19
N VAL A 274 26.75 -6.60 -8.18
CA VAL A 274 27.53 -6.27 -6.98
C VAL A 274 27.84 -7.54 -6.16
N CYS A 275 26.86 -8.44 -5.98
CA CYS A 275 27.02 -9.71 -5.28
C CYS A 275 28.04 -10.61 -5.98
N GLU A 276 28.01 -10.68 -7.31
CA GLU A 276 28.93 -11.50 -8.10
C GLU A 276 30.34 -10.91 -8.18
N ALA A 277 30.49 -9.59 -8.22
CA ALA A 277 31.80 -8.93 -8.24
C ALA A 277 32.51 -8.99 -6.88
N THR A 278 31.78 -8.73 -5.80
CA THR A 278 32.35 -8.63 -4.44
C THR A 278 32.38 -9.97 -3.70
N GLY A 279 31.47 -10.89 -4.04
CA GLY A 279 31.21 -12.10 -3.25
C GLY A 279 30.46 -11.84 -1.93
N LYS A 280 30.14 -10.58 -1.58
CA LYS A 280 29.39 -10.22 -0.37
C LYS A 280 27.89 -10.40 -0.57
N SER A 281 27.16 -10.64 0.53
CA SER A 281 25.70 -10.63 0.51
C SER A 281 25.15 -9.23 0.18
N VAL A 282 24.09 -9.14 -0.63
CA VAL A 282 23.53 -7.84 -1.08
C VAL A 282 22.01 -7.78 -0.90
N TYR A 283 21.53 -6.71 -0.27
CA TYR A 283 20.11 -6.41 -0.13
C TYR A 283 19.60 -5.63 -1.36
N PHE A 284 18.75 -6.26 -2.15
CA PHE A 284 17.94 -5.61 -3.18
C PHE A 284 16.81 -4.80 -2.51
N ALA A 285 16.88 -3.47 -2.65
CA ALA A 285 16.04 -2.51 -1.93
C ALA A 285 14.72 -2.14 -2.63
N LEU A 286 14.41 -2.72 -3.79
CA LEU A 286 13.18 -2.49 -4.58
C LEU A 286 13.08 -1.11 -5.25
N SER A 287 13.52 -0.04 -4.60
CA SER A 287 13.53 1.35 -5.09
C SER A 287 14.39 2.27 -4.22
N ALA A 288 14.82 3.42 -4.75
CA ALA A 288 15.59 4.46 -4.07
C ALA A 288 14.99 4.84 -2.70
N ASN A 289 13.68 5.10 -2.69
CA ASN A 289 12.94 5.54 -1.50
C ASN A 289 12.96 4.53 -0.34
N ASN A 290 13.23 3.26 -0.62
CA ASN A 290 13.22 2.19 0.38
C ASN A 290 14.63 1.86 0.91
N LEU A 291 15.72 2.31 0.24
CA LEU A 291 17.10 2.12 0.69
C LEU A 291 17.30 2.58 2.13
N LYS A 292 16.85 3.79 2.47
CA LYS A 292 16.98 4.36 3.82
C LYS A 292 16.30 3.48 4.88
N THR A 293 15.08 3.01 4.60
CA THR A 293 14.31 2.16 5.51
C THR A 293 15.03 0.83 5.75
N ILE A 294 15.42 0.12 4.68
CA ILE A 294 16.08 -1.19 4.84
C ILE A 294 17.48 -1.07 5.48
N CYS A 295 18.22 0.02 5.22
CA CYS A 295 19.54 0.26 5.81
C CYS A 295 19.46 0.65 7.30
N ALA A 296 18.38 1.34 7.71
CA ALA A 296 18.11 1.59 9.12
C ALA A 296 17.66 0.32 9.86
N GLU A 297 16.89 -0.54 9.19
CA GLU A 297 16.31 -1.74 9.81
C GLU A 297 17.25 -2.95 9.86
N ASN A 298 18.14 -3.14 8.89
CA ASN A 298 19.07 -4.26 8.79
C ASN A 298 20.50 -3.77 9.03
N LEU A 299 21.01 -3.99 10.25
CA LEU A 299 22.27 -3.41 10.71
C LEU A 299 23.52 -4.05 10.09
N ASP A 300 23.40 -5.26 9.52
CA ASP A 300 24.47 -5.94 8.77
C ASP A 300 24.80 -5.27 7.43
N ILE A 301 23.95 -4.37 6.92
CA ILE A 301 24.27 -3.55 5.76
C ILE A 301 25.34 -2.51 6.16
N GLY A 302 26.56 -2.63 5.67
CA GLY A 302 27.66 -1.71 5.99
C GLY A 302 27.83 -0.55 5.00
N ALA A 303 27.34 -0.69 3.77
CA ALA A 303 27.49 0.29 2.69
C ALA A 303 26.46 0.12 1.56
N VAL A 304 26.36 1.12 0.67
CA VAL A 304 25.41 1.14 -0.47
C VAL A 304 26.16 1.16 -1.81
N ALA A 305 25.85 0.22 -2.69
CA ALA A 305 26.21 0.27 -4.11
C ALA A 305 25.11 1.04 -4.86
N ALA A 306 25.35 2.33 -5.07
CA ALA A 306 24.36 3.29 -5.56
C ALA A 306 24.26 3.32 -7.10
N ASP A 307 23.10 3.75 -7.58
CA ASP A 307 22.89 4.23 -8.95
C ASP A 307 23.55 5.63 -9.09
N SER A 308 24.15 5.92 -10.25
CA SER A 308 24.83 7.20 -10.52
C SER A 308 23.87 8.38 -10.72
N GLY A 309 22.60 8.11 -11.05
CA GLY A 309 21.56 9.11 -11.23
C GLY A 309 21.23 9.84 -9.92
N LYS A 310 20.82 11.10 -10.03
CA LYS A 310 20.58 12.00 -8.88
C LYS A 310 19.70 11.36 -7.78
N ALA A 311 18.64 10.64 -8.14
CA ALA A 311 17.74 10.00 -7.19
C ALA A 311 18.42 8.87 -6.40
N GLY A 312 19.27 8.08 -7.04
CA GLY A 312 20.07 7.03 -6.40
C GLY A 312 21.11 7.60 -5.44
N ILE A 313 21.83 8.65 -5.86
CA ILE A 313 22.79 9.38 -5.03
C ILE A 313 22.11 10.03 -3.82
N ASP A 314 21.01 10.76 -4.01
CA ASP A 314 20.23 11.39 -2.94
C ASP A 314 19.76 10.33 -1.91
N ALA A 315 19.29 9.18 -2.39
CA ALA A 315 18.81 8.08 -1.55
C ALA A 315 19.95 7.38 -0.79
N ALA A 316 21.08 7.13 -1.44
CA ALA A 316 22.27 6.56 -0.82
C ALA A 316 22.83 7.49 0.27
N TYR A 317 22.94 8.79 -0.01
CA TYR A 317 23.32 9.82 0.97
C TYR A 317 22.35 9.85 2.17
N ALA A 318 21.04 9.74 1.91
CA ALA A 318 20.01 9.72 2.95
C ALA A 318 20.06 8.51 3.90
N THR A 319 20.84 7.47 3.59
CA THR A 319 21.12 6.34 4.50
C THR A 319 22.12 6.67 5.61
N GLY A 320 23.02 7.65 5.38
CA GLY A 320 24.14 7.93 6.28
C GLY A 320 25.24 6.85 6.32
N LEU A 321 25.23 5.90 5.38
CA LEU A 321 26.28 4.91 5.18
C LEU A 321 27.27 5.37 4.09
N PRO A 322 28.50 4.82 4.06
CA PRO A 322 29.35 4.91 2.87
C PRO A 322 28.61 4.38 1.64
N PHE A 323 28.83 5.02 0.50
CA PHE A 323 28.27 4.57 -0.78
C PHE A 323 29.23 4.82 -1.93
N LEU A 324 29.10 4.03 -2.99
CA LEU A 324 29.82 4.23 -4.24
C LEU A 324 28.85 4.00 -5.41
N ALA A 325 28.90 4.91 -6.38
CA ALA A 325 28.22 4.80 -7.67
C ALA A 325 29.26 4.52 -8.77
N PRO A 326 28.89 3.90 -9.90
CA PRO A 326 29.80 3.69 -11.01
C PRO A 326 30.27 5.03 -11.59
N ALA A 327 31.57 5.17 -11.82
CA ALA A 327 32.19 6.37 -12.39
C ALA A 327 32.56 6.15 -13.87
N GLY A 328 32.59 7.23 -14.66
CA GLY A 328 32.98 7.19 -16.07
C GLY A 328 31.91 6.67 -17.04
N LEU A 329 30.66 6.57 -16.58
CA LEU A 329 29.49 6.19 -17.37
C LEU A 329 28.53 7.38 -17.57
N LYS A 330 27.38 7.15 -18.22
CA LYS A 330 26.36 8.18 -18.39
C LYS A 330 25.57 8.37 -17.10
N ASP A 331 25.01 9.57 -16.91
CA ASP A 331 24.12 9.87 -15.80
C ASP A 331 22.93 8.89 -15.77
N GLY A 332 22.83 8.09 -14.71
CA GLY A 332 21.78 7.08 -14.53
C GLY A 332 22.15 5.66 -14.95
N ASP A 333 23.39 5.41 -15.37
CA ASP A 333 23.92 4.03 -15.51
C ASP A 333 24.19 3.43 -14.11
N ASP A 334 23.91 2.14 -13.92
CA ASP A 334 24.08 1.43 -12.64
C ASP A 334 25.28 0.44 -12.64
N TRP A 335 25.51 -0.24 -11.52
CA TRP A 335 26.59 -1.23 -11.40
C TRP A 335 26.46 -2.47 -12.31
N ASN A 336 25.26 -2.78 -12.81
CA ASN A 336 25.05 -3.82 -13.81
C ASN A 336 25.44 -3.33 -15.22
N ASP A 337 25.12 -2.08 -15.56
CA ASP A 337 25.54 -1.45 -16.81
C ASP A 337 27.07 -1.23 -16.84
N TYR A 338 27.68 -0.88 -15.70
CA TYR A 338 29.14 -0.89 -15.53
C TYR A 338 29.75 -2.27 -15.72
N THR A 339 29.13 -3.32 -15.14
CA THR A 339 29.62 -4.69 -15.30
C THR A 339 29.52 -5.19 -16.74
N SER A 340 28.48 -4.78 -17.45
CA SER A 340 28.26 -5.11 -18.86
C SER A 340 29.24 -4.38 -19.78
N THR A 341 29.67 -3.17 -19.41
CA THR A 341 30.61 -2.34 -20.19
C THR A 341 32.08 -2.66 -19.91
N CYS A 342 32.44 -2.83 -18.63
CA CYS A 342 33.83 -2.92 -18.17
C CYS A 342 34.26 -4.34 -17.75
N GLY A 343 33.30 -5.26 -17.57
CA GLY A 343 33.55 -6.62 -17.11
C GLY A 343 33.65 -6.76 -15.58
N ILE A 344 33.39 -7.98 -15.09
CA ILE A 344 33.23 -8.28 -13.65
C ILE A 344 34.49 -7.99 -12.81
N ASP A 345 35.69 -8.18 -13.36
CA ASP A 345 36.95 -7.88 -12.66
C ASP A 345 37.17 -6.38 -12.48
N ALA A 346 36.78 -5.57 -13.46
CA ALA A 346 36.80 -4.11 -13.34
C ALA A 346 35.75 -3.62 -12.33
N THR A 347 34.55 -4.21 -12.32
CA THR A 347 33.52 -3.95 -11.30
C THR A 347 34.05 -4.27 -9.90
N LYS A 348 34.73 -5.42 -9.73
CA LYS A 348 35.34 -5.82 -8.47
C LYS A 348 36.43 -4.85 -8.00
N GLN A 349 37.29 -4.39 -8.91
CA GLN A 349 38.35 -3.40 -8.59
C GLN A 349 37.76 -2.03 -8.23
N ALA A 350 36.68 -1.60 -8.88
CA ALA A 350 35.97 -0.37 -8.54
C ALA A 350 35.29 -0.47 -7.16
N LEU A 351 34.51 -1.54 -6.93
CA LEU A 351 33.82 -1.77 -5.66
C LEU A 351 34.76 -2.06 -4.48
N ALA A 352 36.01 -2.47 -4.71
CA ALA A 352 37.02 -2.59 -3.65
C ALA A 352 37.38 -1.23 -2.98
N GLN A 353 36.99 -0.10 -3.59
CA GLN A 353 37.13 1.24 -3.02
C GLN A 353 35.95 1.63 -2.11
N LEU A 354 34.86 0.84 -2.10
CA LEU A 354 33.72 1.10 -1.23
C LEU A 354 34.07 0.69 0.21
N GLU A 355 34.34 1.69 1.05
CA GLU A 355 34.49 1.47 2.49
C GLU A 355 33.23 0.83 3.07
N VAL A 356 33.34 -0.37 3.64
CA VAL A 356 32.20 -1.04 4.28
C VAL A 356 32.27 -0.79 5.78
N LYS A 357 31.31 -0.01 6.31
CA LYS A 357 31.30 0.32 7.73
C LYS A 357 30.91 -0.90 8.55
N GLU A 358 31.81 -1.35 9.41
CA GLU A 358 31.46 -2.26 10.51
C GLU A 358 30.48 -1.55 11.44
N ARG A 359 29.19 -1.79 11.22
CA ARG A 359 28.16 -1.48 12.20
C ARG A 359 28.16 -2.65 13.17
N GLN A 360 28.35 -2.37 14.45
CA GLN A 360 28.27 -3.39 15.49
C GLN A 360 26.99 -4.19 15.25
N GLN A 361 27.14 -5.50 15.05
CA GLN A 361 26.04 -6.40 15.34
C GLN A 361 25.66 -6.09 16.79
N GLN A 362 24.48 -5.53 17.00
CA GLN A 362 23.76 -5.94 18.19
C GLN A 362 23.60 -7.44 18.01
N HIS A 363 24.43 -8.20 18.74
CA HIS A 363 24.18 -9.58 19.11
C HIS A 363 22.93 -9.59 20.00
N THR A 364 21.82 -9.18 19.40
CA THR A 364 20.49 -9.47 19.84
C THR A 364 20.39 -10.97 19.65
N TYR A 365 20.66 -11.72 20.72
CA TYR A 365 19.81 -12.86 21.02
C TYR A 365 18.39 -12.33 20.87
N LEU A 366 17.76 -12.61 19.72
CA LEU A 366 16.55 -11.93 19.28
C LEU A 366 15.51 -12.07 20.38
N ASN A 367 15.28 -10.98 21.12
CA ASN A 367 14.35 -10.97 22.25
C ASN A 367 13.03 -11.56 21.78
N ALA A 368 12.37 -12.36 22.61
CA ALA A 368 11.27 -13.26 22.22
C ALA A 368 10.13 -12.61 21.40
N ALA A 369 10.01 -11.28 21.38
CA ALA A 369 9.17 -10.53 20.46
C ALA A 369 9.54 -10.71 18.97
N GLY A 370 10.82 -10.71 18.60
CA GLY A 370 11.27 -10.92 17.20
C GLY A 370 11.02 -12.35 16.72
N ASP A 371 11.17 -13.31 17.62
CA ASP A 371 10.81 -14.71 17.40
C ASP A 371 9.27 -14.91 17.36
N LYS A 372 8.50 -14.08 18.08
CA LYS A 372 7.03 -14.06 18.03
C LYS A 372 6.51 -13.44 16.72
N GLU A 373 7.18 -12.43 16.17
CA GLU A 373 6.89 -11.89 14.82
C GLU A 373 7.28 -12.89 13.73
N ARG A 374 8.49 -13.47 13.79
CA ARG A 374 8.92 -14.58 12.92
C ARG A 374 7.94 -15.74 12.97
N LYS A 375 7.55 -16.21 14.16
CA LYS A 375 6.58 -17.31 14.31
C LYS A 375 5.17 -16.92 13.90
N LYS A 376 4.65 -15.73 14.22
CA LYS A 376 3.34 -15.26 13.73
C LYS A 376 3.30 -15.27 12.20
N ALA A 377 4.27 -14.62 11.57
CA ALA A 377 4.29 -14.47 10.13
C ALA A 377 4.64 -15.82 9.42
N PHE A 378 5.44 -16.69 10.04
CA PHE A 378 5.68 -18.06 9.59
C PHE A 378 4.45 -18.97 9.77
N VAL A 379 3.66 -18.81 10.84
CA VAL A 379 2.39 -19.53 11.06
C VAL A 379 1.32 -19.06 10.09
N ILE A 380 1.25 -17.75 9.80
CA ILE A 380 0.40 -17.18 8.74
C ILE A 380 0.82 -17.74 7.36
N ALA A 381 2.12 -17.90 7.10
CA ALA A 381 2.62 -18.50 5.86
C ALA A 381 2.46 -20.04 5.80
N GLN A 382 2.53 -20.75 6.93
CA GLN A 382 2.36 -22.21 7.00
C GLN A 382 0.90 -22.66 6.99
N ALA A 383 -0.06 -21.77 7.24
CA ALA A 383 -1.48 -22.10 7.29
C ALA A 383 -2.07 -22.67 5.97
N ASN A 384 -1.29 -22.74 4.88
CA ASN A 384 -1.72 -23.19 3.56
C ASN A 384 -0.92 -24.36 2.93
N THR A 385 -0.12 -25.14 3.69
CA THR A 385 0.51 -26.37 3.16
C THR A 385 0.61 -27.55 4.14
N LEU A 386 -0.01 -28.67 3.77
CA LEU A 386 0.05 -30.00 4.40
C LEU A 386 1.10 -30.89 3.70
N SER A 387 1.88 -31.79 4.33
CA SER A 387 2.03 -32.06 5.77
C SER A 387 3.51 -32.30 6.20
N PRO A 388 4.06 -33.52 6.45
CA PRO A 388 4.82 -33.66 7.70
C PRO A 388 6.26 -34.20 7.57
N THR A 389 7.18 -33.68 8.40
CA THR A 389 8.36 -34.45 8.85
C THR A 389 8.57 -34.31 10.35
N LYS A 390 9.00 -35.41 10.99
CA LYS A 390 8.98 -35.62 12.45
C LYS A 390 10.23 -35.06 13.13
N SER A 391 10.06 -34.33 14.23
CA SER A 391 11.06 -34.23 15.31
C SER A 391 10.39 -34.36 16.68
N LYS A 392 11.08 -34.97 17.66
CA LYS A 392 10.48 -35.42 18.93
C LYS A 392 9.93 -34.26 19.79
N PRO A 393 8.79 -34.44 20.47
CA PRO A 393 8.24 -33.43 21.38
C PRO A 393 9.10 -33.29 22.63
N GLN A 394 9.30 -32.03 23.05
CA GLN A 394 9.84 -31.69 24.36
C GLN A 394 8.73 -31.79 25.41
N LYS A 395 9.01 -32.38 26.58
CA LYS A 395 7.97 -32.82 27.53
C LYS A 395 7.28 -31.63 28.22
N LEU A 396 5.95 -31.61 28.21
CA LEU A 396 5.12 -30.51 28.72
C LEU A 396 5.06 -30.50 30.27
N HIS A 397 4.63 -29.36 30.84
CA HIS A 397 4.29 -29.26 32.26
C HIS A 397 2.85 -29.77 32.48
N ARG A 398 2.63 -30.60 33.51
CA ARG A 398 1.34 -31.30 33.77
C ARG A 398 0.10 -30.41 33.75
N ASP A 399 0.20 -29.19 34.27
CA ASP A 399 -0.94 -28.25 34.32
C ASP A 399 -1.31 -27.70 32.93
N ALA A 400 -0.35 -27.63 32.01
CA ALA A 400 -0.60 -27.25 30.61
C ALA A 400 -1.25 -28.39 29.83
N GLU A 401 -0.88 -29.66 30.10
CA GLU A 401 -1.56 -30.85 29.55
C GLU A 401 -3.04 -30.84 29.96
N SER A 402 -3.32 -30.72 31.27
CA SER A 402 -4.70 -30.69 31.78
C SER A 402 -5.55 -29.52 31.24
N LEU A 403 -4.94 -28.38 30.91
CA LEU A 403 -5.66 -27.24 30.32
C LEU A 403 -5.90 -27.46 28.81
N ALA A 404 -4.92 -27.98 28.08
CA ALA A 404 -5.08 -28.34 26.68
C ALA A 404 -6.16 -29.42 26.50
N ASP A 405 -6.16 -30.45 27.35
CA ASP A 405 -7.18 -31.52 27.33
C ASP A 405 -8.59 -30.97 27.56
N LYS A 406 -8.77 -30.00 28.47
CA LYS A 406 -10.07 -29.35 28.73
C LYS A 406 -10.54 -28.49 27.56
N ILE A 407 -9.63 -27.80 26.90
CA ILE A 407 -9.95 -27.00 25.70
C ILE A 407 -10.32 -27.93 24.53
N ASN A 408 -9.55 -29.00 24.32
CA ASN A 408 -9.83 -30.02 23.29
C ASN A 408 -11.15 -30.74 23.55
N ALA A 409 -11.46 -31.11 24.80
CA ALA A 409 -12.73 -31.74 25.17
C ALA A 409 -13.93 -30.81 24.95
N ALA A 410 -13.80 -29.51 25.26
CA ALA A 410 -14.84 -28.53 24.98
C ALA A 410 -15.05 -28.33 23.46
N LEU A 411 -13.97 -28.22 22.69
CA LEU A 411 -14.02 -28.12 21.23
C LEU A 411 -14.64 -29.36 20.57
N GLY A 412 -14.29 -30.56 21.05
CA GLY A 412 -14.86 -31.83 20.57
C GLY A 412 -16.32 -32.06 20.99
N GLN A 413 -16.86 -31.31 21.95
CA GLN A 413 -18.29 -31.27 22.27
C GLN A 413 -19.06 -30.19 21.50
N LEU A 414 -18.36 -29.24 20.89
CA LEU A 414 -18.92 -28.13 20.09
C LEU A 414 -18.93 -28.39 18.58
N LEU A 415 -18.30 -29.48 18.12
CA LEU A 415 -18.11 -29.80 16.70
C LEU A 415 -18.50 -31.26 16.45
N ASP A 416 -19.65 -31.50 15.82
CA ASP A 416 -20.10 -32.85 15.47
C ASP A 416 -19.59 -33.25 14.07
N SER A 417 -18.59 -34.13 14.05
CA SER A 417 -17.97 -34.81 12.88
C SER A 417 -17.37 -33.98 11.72
N ASP A 418 -16.13 -34.32 11.35
CA ASP A 418 -15.45 -34.07 10.06
C ASP A 418 -15.16 -32.61 9.60
N LEU A 419 -15.24 -31.61 10.49
CA LEU A 419 -14.67 -30.27 10.26
C LEU A 419 -13.39 -30.02 11.07
N ALA A 420 -12.43 -29.31 10.45
CA ALA A 420 -11.01 -29.33 10.83
C ALA A 420 -10.74 -28.80 12.26
N ILE A 421 -10.36 -29.71 13.16
CA ILE A 421 -9.95 -29.40 14.53
C ILE A 421 -8.67 -28.54 14.52
N ALA A 422 -8.66 -27.46 15.31
CA ALA A 422 -7.47 -26.64 15.52
C ALA A 422 -6.31 -27.51 16.04
N ASN A 423 -5.20 -27.55 15.30
CA ASN A 423 -4.09 -28.46 15.56
C ASN A 423 -3.63 -28.39 17.04
N PRO A 424 -3.70 -29.49 17.82
CA PRO A 424 -3.28 -29.51 19.23
C PRO A 424 -1.85 -29.02 19.47
N GLU A 425 -0.97 -29.21 18.48
CA GLU A 425 0.42 -28.76 18.50
C GLU A 425 0.52 -27.22 18.42
N VAL A 426 -0.41 -26.55 17.72
CA VAL A 426 -0.51 -25.07 17.68
C VAL A 426 -1.00 -24.52 19.02
N VAL A 427 -2.02 -25.15 19.62
CA VAL A 427 -2.52 -24.77 20.97
C VAL A 427 -1.41 -24.95 22.02
N SER A 428 -0.69 -26.07 21.96
CA SER A 428 0.49 -26.34 22.81
C SER A 428 1.59 -25.29 22.64
N ASN A 429 1.94 -24.93 21.39
CA ASN A 429 2.94 -23.92 21.10
C ASN A 429 2.56 -22.50 21.57
N ILE A 430 1.28 -22.14 21.56
CA ILE A 430 0.79 -20.87 22.12
C ILE A 430 0.92 -20.88 23.64
N LEU A 431 0.54 -21.97 24.31
CA LEU A 431 0.66 -22.12 25.77
C LEU A 431 2.13 -22.12 26.24
N ASN A 432 3.04 -22.73 25.47
CA ASN A 432 4.48 -22.69 25.73
C ASN A 432 5.10 -21.29 25.59
N GLY A 433 4.42 -20.34 24.95
CA GLY A 433 4.82 -18.93 24.84
C GLY A 433 4.26 -18.01 25.93
N ALA A 434 3.48 -18.54 26.89
CA ALA A 434 2.83 -17.79 27.95
C ALA A 434 3.46 -18.07 29.32
N PHE A 435 3.40 -17.10 30.25
CA PHE A 435 4.07 -17.20 31.54
C PHE A 435 3.13 -17.71 32.63
N TRP A 436 3.54 -18.75 33.36
CA TRP A 436 2.81 -19.31 34.51
C TRP A 436 3.28 -18.68 35.83
N SER A 437 2.34 -18.09 36.58
CA SER A 437 2.59 -17.61 37.93
C SER A 437 2.45 -18.75 38.95
N GLY A 438 3.57 -19.33 39.36
CA GLY A 438 3.63 -20.49 40.26
C GLY A 438 2.91 -20.36 41.61
N ALA A 439 2.62 -19.14 42.08
CA ALA A 439 1.92 -18.92 43.35
C ALA A 439 0.38 -19.01 43.29
N LYS A 440 -0.23 -18.98 42.09
CA LYS A 440 -1.70 -18.84 41.94
C LYS A 440 -2.33 -19.59 40.76
N SER A 441 -1.58 -20.46 40.09
CA SER A 441 -2.04 -21.23 38.91
C SER A 441 -2.74 -20.37 37.84
N LYS A 442 -2.16 -19.20 37.56
CA LYS A 442 -2.68 -18.20 36.62
C LYS A 442 -1.73 -18.02 35.44
N LEU A 443 -2.30 -18.00 34.25
CA LEU A 443 -1.63 -17.72 32.99
C LEU A 443 -1.57 -16.21 32.73
N TYR A 444 -0.43 -15.71 32.27
CA TYR A 444 -0.25 -14.31 31.88
C TYR A 444 0.38 -14.21 30.49
N MET A 445 -0.05 -13.20 29.74
CA MET A 445 0.49 -12.85 28.43
C MET A 445 0.91 -11.38 28.42
N LEU A 446 1.99 -11.10 27.68
CA LEU A 446 2.40 -9.73 27.36
C LEU A 446 1.53 -9.21 26.21
N ASN A 447 0.88 -8.08 26.43
CA ASN A 447 0.24 -7.26 25.41
C ASN A 447 1.28 -6.40 24.65
N GLU A 448 0.82 -5.46 23.83
CA GLU A 448 1.68 -4.64 22.96
C GLU A 448 2.56 -3.63 23.71
N ASP A 449 2.14 -3.15 24.89
CA ASP A 449 2.92 -2.24 25.74
C ASP A 449 3.86 -2.96 26.74
N GLN A 450 4.03 -4.28 26.61
CA GLN A 450 4.83 -5.15 27.49
C GLN A 450 4.29 -5.25 28.93
N SER A 451 3.04 -4.87 29.21
CA SER A 451 2.41 -5.15 30.50
C SER A 451 1.84 -6.57 30.59
N LEU A 452 1.79 -7.11 31.81
CA LEU A 452 1.30 -8.46 32.08
C LEU A 452 -0.21 -8.46 32.22
N VAL A 453 -0.91 -8.98 31.21
CA VAL A 453 -2.37 -9.18 31.24
C VAL A 453 -2.68 -10.60 31.69
N GLN A 454 -3.56 -10.77 32.68
CA GLN A 454 -4.01 -12.09 33.11
C GLN A 454 -4.88 -12.72 32.02
N PHE A 455 -4.46 -13.88 31.52
CA PHE A 455 -5.13 -14.57 30.43
C PHE A 455 -6.15 -15.57 30.99
N LEU A 456 -7.44 -15.29 30.80
CA LEU A 456 -8.55 -16.13 31.23
C LEU A 456 -9.03 -17.02 30.08
N GLN A 457 -9.72 -18.12 30.40
CA GLN A 457 -10.21 -19.08 29.41
C GLN A 457 -11.13 -18.43 28.34
N THR A 458 -11.97 -17.47 28.74
CA THR A 458 -12.80 -16.66 27.83
C THR A 458 -11.98 -15.74 26.92
N HIS A 459 -10.84 -15.23 27.39
CA HIS A 459 -9.94 -14.41 26.57
C HIS A 459 -9.19 -15.26 25.53
N ALA A 460 -8.86 -16.52 25.86
CA ALA A 460 -8.25 -17.45 24.92
C ALA A 460 -9.16 -17.76 23.73
N PHE A 461 -10.46 -17.96 23.96
CA PHE A 461 -11.45 -18.18 22.90
C PHE A 461 -11.52 -16.98 21.94
N ASN A 462 -11.74 -15.77 22.47
CA ASN A 462 -11.81 -14.55 21.67
C ASN A 462 -10.51 -14.26 20.92
N PHE A 463 -9.35 -14.52 21.54
CA PHE A 463 -8.04 -14.34 20.91
C PHE A 463 -7.81 -15.32 19.75
N LEU A 464 -8.20 -16.58 19.89
CA LEU A 464 -8.11 -17.57 18.81
C LEU A 464 -9.06 -17.21 17.65
N GLN A 465 -10.29 -16.78 17.95
CA GLN A 465 -11.25 -16.28 16.98
C GLN A 465 -10.71 -15.09 16.18
N GLN A 466 -10.09 -14.11 16.86
CA GLN A 466 -9.48 -12.93 16.21
C GLN A 466 -8.19 -13.24 15.44
N THR A 467 -7.41 -14.23 15.89
CA THR A 467 -6.08 -14.52 15.30
C THR A 467 -6.15 -15.45 14.10
N HIS A 468 -7.18 -16.31 14.00
CA HIS A 468 -7.19 -17.39 13.02
C HIS A 468 -8.38 -17.43 12.04
N GLY A 469 -9.52 -16.77 12.30
CA GLY A 469 -10.68 -16.65 11.39
C GLY A 469 -11.24 -17.99 10.86
N TYR A 470 -12.37 -18.50 11.32
CA TYR A 470 -13.71 -17.89 11.23
C TYR A 470 -14.60 -18.23 12.43
N VAL A 471 -15.71 -17.50 12.58
CA VAL A 471 -17.04 -18.07 12.91
C VAL A 471 -18.01 -17.47 11.89
N VAL A 472 -19.05 -18.24 11.51
CA VAL A 472 -20.03 -17.88 10.46
C VAL A 472 -20.64 -16.51 10.69
N ALA A 473 -20.73 -15.68 9.64
CA ALA A 473 -21.46 -14.42 9.69
C ALA A 473 -22.94 -14.72 9.97
N LYS A 474 -23.51 -14.10 11.00
CA LYS A 474 -24.87 -14.42 11.47
C LYS A 474 -25.90 -14.31 10.34
N GLU A 475 -25.73 -13.34 9.45
CA GLU A 475 -26.59 -13.08 8.30
C GLU A 475 -26.61 -14.24 7.29
N LEU A 476 -25.52 -15.00 7.16
CA LEU A 476 -25.45 -16.20 6.31
C LEU A 476 -26.12 -17.41 6.99
N LEU A 477 -26.02 -17.51 8.31
CA LEU A 477 -26.71 -18.56 9.09
C LEU A 477 -28.23 -18.32 9.07
N ASP A 478 -28.67 -17.08 9.25
CA ASP A 478 -30.08 -16.68 9.17
C ASP A 478 -30.66 -16.94 7.76
N GLN A 479 -29.86 -16.80 6.69
CA GLN A 479 -30.26 -17.18 5.32
C GLN A 479 -30.35 -18.70 5.10
N GLU A 480 -29.38 -19.49 5.56
CA GLU A 480 -29.42 -20.96 5.51
C GLU A 480 -30.67 -21.50 6.25
N ILE A 481 -30.95 -20.98 7.45
CA ILE A 481 -32.15 -21.34 8.24
C ILE A 481 -33.43 -21.01 7.48
N THR A 482 -33.53 -19.82 6.87
CA THR A 482 -34.71 -19.42 6.09
C THR A 482 -34.92 -20.34 4.87
N ASN A 483 -33.86 -20.63 4.11
CA ASN A 483 -33.92 -21.55 2.97
C ASN A 483 -34.31 -22.98 3.40
N PHE A 484 -33.85 -23.41 4.57
CA PHE A 484 -34.20 -24.71 5.13
C PHE A 484 -35.68 -24.78 5.54
N GLU A 485 -36.20 -23.75 6.24
CA GLU A 485 -37.63 -23.65 6.61
C GLU A 485 -38.55 -23.63 5.37
N GLU A 486 -38.18 -22.93 4.28
CA GLU A 486 -38.95 -22.95 3.02
C GLU A 486 -38.91 -24.32 2.30
N SER A 487 -37.85 -25.11 2.50
CA SER A 487 -37.70 -26.44 1.90
C SER A 487 -38.37 -27.58 2.67
N TYR A 488 -38.79 -27.35 3.92
CA TYR A 488 -39.18 -28.41 4.86
C TYR A 488 -40.69 -28.69 4.86
N THR A 489 -41.13 -29.71 4.11
CA THR A 489 -42.55 -30.11 4.01
C THR A 489 -42.99 -31.09 5.11
N GLY A 490 -42.41 -31.03 6.31
CA GLY A 490 -42.67 -31.98 7.40
C GLY A 490 -43.58 -31.42 8.51
N GLU A 491 -44.69 -32.10 8.82
CA GLU A 491 -45.58 -31.73 9.93
C GLU A 491 -44.93 -31.99 11.31
N LYS A 492 -44.15 -31.03 11.80
CA LYS A 492 -43.95 -30.72 13.24
C LYS A 492 -43.16 -29.43 13.40
N GLU A 493 -43.69 -28.50 14.21
CA GLU A 493 -42.94 -27.31 14.60
C GLU A 493 -41.65 -27.69 15.35
N LEU A 494 -40.54 -27.07 14.95
CA LEU A 494 -39.26 -27.15 15.65
C LEU A 494 -39.41 -26.67 17.10
N THR A 495 -39.09 -27.54 18.05
CA THR A 495 -39.21 -27.25 19.49
C THR A 495 -38.28 -26.10 19.91
N ALA A 496 -38.68 -25.35 20.94
CA ALA A 496 -37.89 -24.19 21.41
C ALA A 496 -36.43 -24.56 21.75
N ALA A 497 -36.18 -25.77 22.28
CA ALA A 497 -34.83 -26.27 22.56
C ALA A 497 -34.01 -26.55 21.28
N ALA A 498 -34.64 -27.04 20.21
CA ALA A 498 -33.98 -27.19 18.91
C ALA A 498 -33.63 -25.82 18.32
N LYS A 499 -34.55 -24.84 18.41
CA LYS A 499 -34.29 -23.46 17.98
C LYS A 499 -33.17 -22.80 18.79
N GLU A 500 -33.11 -22.99 20.12
CA GLU A 500 -32.02 -22.47 20.97
C GLU A 500 -30.67 -23.16 20.72
N THR A 501 -30.68 -24.42 20.25
CA THR A 501 -29.46 -25.18 19.89
C THR A 501 -28.91 -24.76 18.52
N LEU A 502 -29.77 -24.32 17.59
CA LEU A 502 -29.38 -23.76 16.29
C LEU A 502 -28.93 -22.28 16.36
N LEU A 503 -29.24 -21.59 17.45
CA LEU A 503 -28.92 -20.16 17.67
C LEU A 503 -27.63 -19.94 18.49
N LYS A 504 -26.96 -21.01 18.93
CA LYS A 504 -25.72 -21.02 19.71
C LYS A 504 -24.56 -21.58 18.89
#